data_AF-A0A7G9Z5D6-F1
#
_entry.id   AF-A0A7G9Z5D6-F1
#
_cell.length_a   1.000
_cell.length_b   1.000
_cell.length_c   1.000
_cell.angle_alpha   90.00
_cell.angle_beta   90.00
_cell.angle_gamma   90.00
#
_symmetry.space_group_name_H-M   'P 1'
#
loop_
_entity.id
_entity.type
_entity.pdbx_description
1 polymer ?
#
loop_
_entity_poly.entity_id
_entity_poly.type
_entity_poly.pdbx_seq_one_letter_code
_entity_poly.pdbx_strand_id
1 'polypeptide(L)'
;MKGDKKRREKEKAAESASSLISDGMVVGLGTGSTAEIVLREIGNRIKTEEFEILGVPTSLRTEMRAIECGIPITTLSEHPSLDICIDGADQVDSELNLIKGGWGSHTREKIVSYRRKEACYLC
;
A
#
# COMPACT_ATOMS: atom_id res chain seq x y z
N MET A 1 6.98 23.67 10.79
CA MET A 1 5.80 24.32 10.17
C MET A 1 5.37 23.73 8.82
N LYS A 2 6.14 23.81 7.70
CA LYS A 2 5.71 23.17 6.42
C LYS A 2 5.80 21.63 6.43
N GLY A 3 6.81 21.06 7.08
CA GLY A 3 6.99 19.60 7.20
C GLY A 3 5.86 18.93 7.99
N ASP A 4 5.39 19.57 9.07
CA ASP A 4 4.35 19.03 9.95
C ASP A 4 2.99 18.92 9.24
N LYS A 5 2.66 19.90 8.39
CA LYS A 5 1.43 19.87 7.60
C LYS A 5 1.43 18.70 6.61
N LYS A 6 2.50 18.55 5.82
CA LYS A 6 2.64 17.48 4.82
C LYS A 6 2.59 16.10 5.47
N ARG A 7 3.21 15.95 6.64
CA ARG A 7 3.17 14.71 7.41
C ARG A 7 1.74 14.37 7.85
N ARG A 8 1.01 15.34 8.39
CA ARG A 8 -0.38 15.15 8.82
C ARG A 8 -1.32 14.78 7.67
N GLU A 9 -1.11 15.36 6.49
CA GLU A 9 -1.88 15.01 5.27
C GLU A 9 -1.64 13.55 4.86
N LYS A 10 -0.38 13.10 4.91
CA LYS A 10 -0.04 11.69 4.65
C LYS A 10 -0.65 10.74 5.68
N GLU A 11 -0.63 11.10 6.95
CA GLU A 11 -1.24 10.30 8.02
C GLU A 11 -2.76 10.16 7.81
N LYS A 12 -3.46 11.24 7.45
CA LYS A 12 -4.90 11.17 7.13
C LYS A 12 -5.21 10.32 5.90
N ALA A 13 -4.40 10.45 4.85
CA ALA A 13 -4.57 9.66 3.64
C ALA A 13 -4.34 8.16 3.93
N ALA A 14 -3.33 7.85 4.75
CA ALA A 14 -3.06 6.48 5.19
C ALA A 14 -4.21 5.92 6.02
N GLU A 15 -4.69 6.65 7.02
CA GLU A 15 -5.83 6.25 7.87
C GLU A 15 -7.06 5.92 7.03
N SER A 16 -7.40 6.79 6.08
CA SER A 16 -8.51 6.56 5.16
C SER A 16 -8.29 5.31 4.29
N ALA A 17 -7.09 5.11 3.76
CA ALA A 17 -6.79 3.97 2.91
C ALA A 17 -6.78 2.64 3.68
N SER A 18 -6.25 2.64 4.91
CA SER A 18 -6.23 1.48 5.80
C SER A 18 -7.66 1.01 6.13
N SER A 19 -8.62 1.93 6.25
CA SER A 19 -10.03 1.58 6.49
C SER A 19 -10.71 0.82 5.34
N LEU A 20 -10.17 0.89 4.12
CA LEU A 20 -10.67 0.14 2.96
C LEU A 20 -10.27 -1.34 3.01
N ILE A 21 -9.25 -1.69 3.80
CA ILE A 21 -8.74 -3.04 3.91
C ILE A 21 -9.58 -3.80 4.94
N SER A 22 -10.23 -4.85 4.46
CA SER A 22 -11.05 -5.76 5.26
C SER A 22 -10.32 -7.06 5.55
N ASP A 23 -10.83 -7.79 6.55
CA ASP A 23 -10.28 -9.06 6.99
C ASP A 23 -10.34 -10.10 5.86
N GLY A 24 -9.32 -10.94 5.77
CA GLY A 24 -9.18 -11.97 4.74
C GLY A 24 -8.75 -11.48 3.35
N MET A 25 -8.51 -10.17 3.15
CA MET A 25 -8.12 -9.63 1.84
C MET A 25 -6.69 -9.99 1.43
N VAL A 26 -6.49 -10.15 0.11
CA VAL A 26 -5.15 -10.14 -0.50
C VAL A 26 -4.84 -8.75 -1.04
N VAL A 27 -3.83 -8.11 -0.48
CA VAL A 27 -3.55 -6.67 -0.66
C VAL A 27 -2.25 -6.44 -1.40
N GLY A 28 -2.30 -5.68 -2.49
CA GLY A 28 -1.11 -5.11 -3.13
C GLY A 28 -0.52 -3.99 -2.27
N LEU A 29 0.72 -4.17 -1.82
CA LEU A 29 1.41 -3.25 -0.92
C LEU A 29 2.36 -2.34 -1.71
N GLY A 30 2.01 -1.06 -1.79
CA GLY A 30 2.74 -0.04 -2.53
C GLY A 30 4.09 0.39 -1.94
N THR A 31 4.77 1.27 -2.66
CA THR A 31 6.11 1.76 -2.27
C THR A 31 6.09 3.26 -1.98
N GLY A 32 6.80 3.64 -0.91
CA GLY A 32 7.08 5.04 -0.58
C GLY A 32 6.63 5.44 0.82
N SER A 33 6.99 6.68 1.19
CA SER A 33 6.81 7.16 2.56
C SER A 33 5.37 7.18 3.08
N THR A 34 4.36 7.37 2.22
CA THR A 34 2.94 7.33 2.62
C THR A 34 2.45 5.88 2.72
N ALA A 35 2.83 5.01 1.78
CA ALA A 35 2.53 3.58 1.85
C ALA A 35 3.11 2.91 3.11
N GLU A 36 4.31 3.32 3.55
CA GLU A 36 4.88 2.86 4.83
C GLU A 36 4.03 3.24 6.06
N ILE A 37 3.21 4.29 6.00
CA ILE A 37 2.28 4.62 7.08
C ILE A 37 1.15 3.60 7.12
N VAL A 38 0.58 3.26 5.96
CA VAL A 38 -0.44 2.22 5.80
C VAL A 38 0.06 0.87 6.31
N LEU A 39 1.30 0.47 5.99
CA LEU A 39 1.88 -0.79 6.50
C LEU A 39 1.90 -0.84 8.04
N ARG A 40 2.23 0.28 8.70
CA ARG A 40 2.23 0.34 10.17
C ARG A 40 0.82 0.25 10.74
N GLU A 41 -0.16 0.88 10.09
CA GLU A 41 -1.56 0.83 10.51
C GLU A 41 -2.12 -0.59 10.35
N ILE A 42 -1.88 -1.25 9.22
CA ILE A 42 -2.21 -2.67 9.03
C ILE A 42 -1.55 -3.52 10.11
N GLY A 43 -0.23 -3.37 10.32
CA GLY A 43 0.49 -4.13 11.33
C GLY A 43 -0.04 -3.92 12.75
N ASN A 44 -0.53 -2.72 13.06
CA ASN A 44 -1.21 -2.46 14.33
C ASN A 44 -2.54 -3.21 14.40
N ARG A 45 -3.37 -3.16 13.36
CA ARG A 45 -4.65 -3.88 13.31
C ARG A 45 -4.45 -5.39 13.46
N ILE A 46 -3.46 -5.98 12.79
CA ILE A 46 -3.10 -7.40 12.95
C ILE A 46 -2.81 -7.72 14.42
N LYS A 47 -2.09 -6.83 15.12
CA LYS A 47 -1.72 -7.05 16.52
C LYS A 47 -2.86 -6.82 17.52
N THR A 48 -3.80 -5.94 17.22
CA THR A 48 -4.82 -5.48 18.19
C THR A 48 -6.23 -5.99 17.92
N GLU A 49 -6.53 -6.44 16.71
CA GLU A 49 -7.90 -6.72 16.24
C GLU A 49 -8.10 -8.17 15.73
N GLU A 50 -7.11 -9.06 15.88
CA GLU A 50 -7.11 -10.40 15.22
C GLU A 50 -7.33 -10.31 13.70
N PHE A 51 -6.89 -9.20 13.10
CA PHE A 51 -7.05 -8.90 11.70
C PHE A 51 -6.06 -9.71 10.84
N GLU A 52 -6.53 -10.39 9.81
CA GLU A 52 -5.73 -11.24 8.93
C GLU A 52 -5.79 -10.75 7.48
N ILE A 53 -4.62 -10.58 6.86
CA ILE A 53 -4.49 -10.30 5.43
C ILE A 53 -3.26 -11.00 4.85
N LEU A 54 -3.19 -11.09 3.52
CA LEU A 54 -1.97 -11.44 2.80
C LEU A 54 -1.48 -10.26 1.96
N GLY A 55 -0.19 -9.95 2.04
CA GLY A 55 0.43 -8.82 1.34
C GLY A 55 1.25 -9.24 0.12
N VAL A 56 1.06 -8.55 -1.02
CA VAL A 56 1.91 -8.67 -2.22
C VAL A 56 2.70 -7.38 -2.43
N PRO A 57 4.00 -7.34 -2.09
CA PRO A 57 4.78 -6.10 -2.12
C PRO A 57 5.21 -5.68 -3.53
N THR A 58 5.22 -4.36 -3.77
CA THR A 58 5.66 -3.76 -5.03
C THR A 58 7.16 -3.46 -5.09
N SER A 59 7.90 -3.66 -3.99
CA SER A 59 9.36 -3.52 -3.93
C SER A 59 9.96 -4.36 -2.81
N LEU A 60 11.27 -4.64 -2.87
CA LEU A 60 12.00 -5.27 -1.76
C LEU A 60 11.94 -4.42 -0.49
N ARG A 61 11.96 -3.09 -0.63
CA ARG A 61 11.84 -2.16 0.50
C ARG A 61 10.49 -2.33 1.20
N THR A 62 9.40 -2.37 0.43
CA THR A 62 8.06 -2.59 0.97
C THR A 62 7.93 -3.97 1.59
N GLU A 63 8.50 -5.00 0.97
CA GLU A 63 8.51 -6.37 1.48
C GLU A 63 9.16 -6.44 2.87
N MET A 64 10.38 -5.88 3.02
CA MET A 64 11.07 -5.82 4.31
C MET A 64 10.23 -5.06 5.36
N ARG A 65 9.66 -3.92 5.00
CA ARG A 65 8.82 -3.13 5.91
C ARG A 65 7.54 -3.83 6.32
N ALA A 66 6.91 -4.56 5.41
CA ALA A 66 5.71 -5.31 5.69
C ALA A 66 5.99 -6.46 6.68
N ILE A 67 7.12 -7.17 6.48
CA ILE A 67 7.60 -8.19 7.42
C ILE A 67 7.87 -7.60 8.81
N GLU A 68 8.54 -6.44 8.89
CA GLU A 68 8.77 -5.74 10.16
C GLU A 68 7.47 -5.34 10.87
N CYS A 69 6.42 -5.03 10.11
CA CYS A 69 5.10 -4.69 10.64
C CYS A 69 4.29 -5.93 11.06
N GLY A 70 4.75 -7.14 10.73
CA GLY A 70 4.05 -8.40 11.00
C GLY A 70 3.01 -8.77 9.95
N ILE A 71 3.08 -8.20 8.75
CA ILE A 71 2.16 -8.51 7.65
C ILE A 71 2.64 -9.79 6.94
N PRO A 72 1.83 -10.86 6.87
CA PRO A 72 2.17 -12.04 6.09
C PRO A 72 2.32 -11.72 4.60
N ILE A 73 3.36 -12.26 3.95
CA ILE A 73 3.67 -11.99 2.55
C ILE A 73 3.29 -13.19 1.68
N THR A 74 2.75 -12.89 0.50
CA THR A 74 2.48 -13.84 -0.57
C THR A 74 2.93 -13.27 -1.93
N THR A 75 2.69 -14.00 -3.00
CA THR A 75 3.10 -13.66 -4.36
C THR A 75 1.92 -13.69 -5.33
N LEU A 76 2.09 -13.06 -6.49
CA LEU A 76 1.12 -13.17 -7.59
C LEU A 76 1.03 -14.57 -8.19
N SER A 77 2.02 -15.44 -7.94
CA SER A 77 1.98 -16.83 -8.38
C SER A 77 1.04 -17.66 -7.51
N GLU A 78 1.02 -17.39 -6.20
CA GLU A 78 0.13 -18.03 -5.23
C GLU A 78 -1.28 -17.40 -5.28
N HIS A 79 -1.34 -16.07 -5.39
CA HIS A 79 -2.57 -15.29 -5.42
C HIS A 79 -2.59 -14.37 -6.67
N PRO A 80 -3.07 -14.87 -7.83
CA PRO A 80 -3.02 -14.12 -9.09
C PRO A 80 -4.00 -12.95 -9.19
N SER A 81 -4.96 -12.85 -8.27
CA SER A 81 -5.93 -11.75 -8.16
C SER A 81 -5.85 -11.13 -6.78
N LEU A 82 -5.79 -9.81 -6.72
CA LEU A 82 -5.75 -9.04 -5.48
C LEU A 82 -7.08 -8.32 -5.27
N ASP A 83 -7.53 -8.19 -4.03
CA ASP A 83 -8.77 -7.48 -3.72
C ASP A 83 -8.58 -5.98 -3.87
N ILE A 84 -7.48 -5.45 -3.34
CA ILE A 84 -7.14 -4.04 -3.42
C ILE A 84 -5.62 -3.84 -3.54
N CYS A 85 -5.19 -2.83 -4.28
CA CYS A 85 -3.81 -2.33 -4.22
C CYS A 85 -3.79 -0.92 -3.65
N ILE A 86 -2.99 -0.72 -2.61
CA ILE A 86 -2.71 0.60 -2.02
C ILE A 86 -1.32 1.04 -2.45
N ASP A 87 -1.18 2.16 -3.14
CA ASP A 87 0.14 2.64 -3.60
C ASP A 87 0.25 4.16 -3.63
N GLY A 88 1.47 4.69 -3.67
CA GLY A 88 1.69 6.12 -3.86
C GLY A 88 1.60 6.55 -5.32
N ALA A 89 1.37 7.84 -5.57
CA ALA A 89 1.59 8.48 -6.86
C ALA A 89 2.55 9.69 -6.72
N ASP A 90 3.40 9.91 -7.71
CA ASP A 90 4.27 11.09 -7.75
C ASP A 90 3.48 12.33 -8.22
N GLN A 91 2.56 12.12 -9.18
CA GLN A 91 1.59 13.12 -9.66
C GLN A 91 0.29 12.43 -10.05
N VAL A 92 -0.81 13.17 -9.94
CA VAL A 92 -2.16 12.79 -10.38
C VAL A 92 -2.79 13.96 -11.11
N ASP A 93 -3.41 13.69 -12.25
CA ASP A 93 -4.19 14.69 -12.99
C ASP A 93 -5.70 14.59 -12.70
N SER A 94 -6.50 15.46 -13.31
CA SER A 94 -7.95 15.50 -13.11
C SER A 94 -8.70 14.28 -13.66
N GLU A 95 -8.08 13.50 -14.55
CA GLU A 95 -8.65 12.27 -15.13
C GLU A 95 -8.18 11.02 -14.37
N LEU A 96 -7.46 11.20 -13.26
CA LEU A 96 -6.87 10.13 -12.44
C LEU A 96 -5.75 9.35 -13.15
N ASN A 97 -5.13 9.93 -14.18
CA ASN A 97 -3.86 9.41 -14.69
C ASN A 97 -2.74 9.68 -13.70
N LEU A 98 -1.78 8.76 -13.60
CA LEU A 98 -0.76 8.78 -12.57
C LEU A 98 0.64 8.74 -13.17
N ILE A 99 1.51 9.60 -12.65
CA ILE A 99 2.96 9.42 -12.77
C ILE A 99 3.45 8.73 -11.50
N LYS A 100 4.22 7.66 -11.69
CA LYS A 100 4.77 6.80 -10.64
C LYS A 100 6.21 6.42 -10.97
N GLY A 101 6.92 5.92 -9.97
CA GLY A 101 8.28 5.40 -10.12
C GLY A 101 9.35 6.26 -9.47
N GLY A 102 9.01 7.31 -8.72
CA GLY A 102 9.96 8.12 -7.96
C GLY A 102 10.83 7.33 -6.97
N TRP A 103 10.41 6.11 -6.61
CA TRP A 103 11.15 5.17 -5.76
C TRP A 103 11.88 4.05 -6.55
N GLY A 104 11.92 4.12 -7.88
CA GLY A 104 12.63 3.14 -8.73
C GLY A 104 11.98 1.76 -8.80
N SER A 105 10.71 1.62 -8.43
CA SER A 105 10.01 0.32 -8.34
C SER A 105 8.88 0.15 -9.38
N HIS A 106 8.85 1.00 -10.40
CA HIS A 106 7.68 1.16 -11.29
C HIS A 106 7.22 -0.13 -11.97
N THR A 107 8.14 -0.99 -12.42
CA THR A 107 7.78 -2.26 -13.09
C THR A 107 6.97 -3.16 -12.17
N ARG A 108 7.43 -3.40 -10.93
CA ARG A 108 6.75 -4.28 -9.98
C ARG A 108 5.48 -3.61 -9.43
N GLU A 109 5.49 -2.29 -9.21
CA GLU A 109 4.28 -1.50 -8.93
C GLU A 109 3.19 -1.73 -9.99
N LYS A 110 3.54 -1.63 -11.27
CA LYS A 110 2.58 -1.80 -12.37
C LYS A 110 2.07 -3.24 -12.47
N ILE A 111 2.94 -4.23 -12.33
CA ILE A 111 2.56 -5.65 -12.38
C ILE A 111 1.57 -6.00 -11.27
N VAL A 112 1.84 -5.59 -10.03
CA VAL A 112 0.96 -5.84 -8.87
C VAL A 112 -0.34 -5.06 -9.01
N SER A 113 -0.28 -3.76 -9.32
CA SER A 113 -1.46 -2.92 -9.49
C SER A 113 -2.37 -3.39 -10.64
N TYR A 114 -1.82 -4.00 -11.68
CA TYR A 114 -2.63 -4.54 -12.78
C TYR A 114 -3.48 -5.75 -12.38
N ARG A 115 -3.15 -6.44 -11.28
CA ARG A 115 -3.84 -7.66 -10.82
C ARG A 115 -4.93 -7.41 -9.77
N ARG A 116 -5.24 -6.15 -9.46
CA ARG A 116 -6.21 -5.76 -8.42
C ARG A 116 -7.64 -5.66 -8.96
N LYS A 117 -8.63 -5.90 -8.10
CA LYS A 117 -10.02 -5.51 -8.32
C LYS A 117 -10.22 -4.02 -8.04
N GLU A 118 -9.67 -3.55 -6.92
CA GLU A 118 -9.79 -2.16 -6.47
C GLU A 118 -8.46 -1.45 -6.26
N ALA A 119 -8.56 -0.12 -6.22
CA ALA A 119 -7.48 0.79 -6.47
C ALA A 119 -7.47 1.99 -5.54
N CYS A 120 -6.51 2.08 -4.62
CA CYS A 120 -6.32 3.29 -3.82
C CYS A 120 -4.92 3.86 -4.07
N TYR A 121 -4.86 5.12 -4.50
CA TYR A 121 -3.61 5.83 -4.68
C TYR A 121 -3.47 7.01 -3.70
N LEU A 122 -2.33 7.09 -3.05
CA LEU A 122 -2.00 8.08 -2.02
C LEU A 122 -1.12 9.17 -2.64
N CYS A 123 -1.49 10.43 -2.46
CA CYS A 123 -0.74 11.60 -2.95
C CYS A 123 -0.49 12.62 -1.82
#